data_AF-J2XXF3-F1
#
_entry.id   AF-J2XXF3-F1
#
_cell.length_a   1.000
_cell.length_b   1.000
_cell.length_c   1.000
_cell.angle_alpha   90.00
_cell.angle_beta   90.00
_cell.angle_gamma   90.00
#
_symmetry.space_group_name_H-M   'P 1'
#
loop_
_entity.id
_entity.type
_entity.pdbx_description
1 polymer ?
#
loop_
_entity_poly.entity_id
_entity_poly.type
_entity_poly.pdbx_seq_one_letter_code
_entity_poly.pdbx_strand_id
1 'polypeptide(L)'
;MQFPDDVQTDSQALDFLRNWKPRSVHGTQRCYSNPSLGLFGDLAARARQQPFAELMSQGLLPQMGLQHTYLHVLHVPANAQGLYAQGYDAQNRPVRVNPGPYADEAYGIKTSARDLLRYVRLHMQPAELPPALRKAAAITQAGYFQVGAMTQGLGWERYPLPVSLDTLVDGNGPRLIREPQATHRLDPPLPAVPDAWYNKTGSTGGFGAYAAFIPAEGKAIILLANRNYPNEARVRAATGFCPALASERHPRERIVGQDVVHKNIHYKTVDAVHRPCA
;
A
#
# COMPACT_ATOMS: atom_id res chain seq x y z
N MET A 1 -14.33 4.64 -7.09
CA MET A 1 -12.87 4.62 -6.83
C MET A 1 -12.29 6.03 -6.80
N GLN A 2 -12.48 6.84 -7.84
CA GLN A 2 -12.08 8.25 -7.88
C GLN A 2 -13.30 9.17 -7.72
N PHE A 3 -13.04 10.48 -7.57
CA PHE A 3 -14.06 11.49 -7.87
C PHE A 3 -14.49 11.39 -9.35
N PRO A 4 -15.71 11.86 -9.69
CA PRO A 4 -16.10 12.13 -11.06
C PRO A 4 -15.14 13.09 -11.79
N ASP A 5 -15.05 13.00 -13.12
CA ASP A 5 -14.08 13.75 -13.93
C ASP A 5 -14.28 15.29 -13.89
N ASP A 6 -15.48 15.75 -13.54
CA ASP A 6 -15.83 17.17 -13.36
C ASP A 6 -15.37 17.75 -12.01
N VAL A 7 -14.92 16.92 -11.07
CA VAL A 7 -14.39 17.34 -9.77
C VAL A 7 -12.87 17.43 -9.83
N GLN A 8 -12.38 18.66 -10.00
CA GLN A 8 -10.95 18.95 -10.24
C GLN A 8 -10.33 19.88 -9.19
N THR A 9 -11.14 20.55 -8.36
CA THR A 9 -10.69 21.45 -7.30
C THR A 9 -11.15 21.01 -5.92
N ASP A 10 -10.50 21.55 -4.88
CA ASP A 10 -10.87 21.28 -3.49
C ASP A 10 -12.30 21.76 -3.16
N SER A 11 -12.73 22.89 -3.74
CA SER A 11 -14.10 23.40 -3.56
C SER A 11 -15.13 22.45 -4.17
N GLN A 12 -14.87 21.94 -5.38
CA GLN A 12 -15.73 20.95 -6.04
C GLN A 12 -15.74 19.63 -5.28
N ALA A 13 -14.61 19.20 -4.71
CA ALA A 13 -14.54 18.00 -3.90
C ALA A 13 -15.38 18.13 -2.61
N LEU A 14 -15.32 19.29 -1.95
CA LEU A 14 -16.17 19.60 -0.80
C LEU A 14 -17.66 19.60 -1.17
N ASP A 15 -18.02 20.23 -2.29
CA ASP A 15 -19.41 20.27 -2.75
C ASP A 15 -19.92 18.88 -3.16
N PHE A 16 -19.07 18.06 -3.78
CA PHE A 16 -19.37 16.65 -4.04
C PHE A 16 -19.66 15.91 -2.74
N LEU A 17 -18.81 16.04 -1.72
CA LEU A 17 -18.96 15.34 -0.43
C LEU A 17 -20.22 15.79 0.33
N ARG A 18 -20.57 17.08 0.28
CA ARG A 18 -21.80 17.61 0.90
C ARG A 18 -23.07 17.06 0.28
N ASN A 19 -23.05 16.80 -1.02
CA ASN A 19 -24.21 16.34 -1.78
C ASN A 19 -24.25 14.81 -1.97
N TRP A 20 -23.18 14.11 -1.58
CA TRP A 20 -23.07 12.67 -1.73
C TRP A 20 -24.11 11.94 -0.84
N LYS A 21 -24.79 10.95 -1.43
CA LYS A 21 -25.77 10.11 -0.73
C LYS A 21 -25.23 8.68 -0.55
N PRO A 22 -25.28 8.12 0.67
CA PRO A 22 -24.92 6.73 0.91
C PRO A 22 -25.72 5.76 0.03
N ARG A 23 -25.03 4.75 -0.52
CA ARG A 23 -25.65 3.68 -1.31
C ARG A 23 -25.94 2.41 -0.51
N SER A 24 -25.46 2.34 0.73
CA SER A 24 -25.63 1.20 1.64
C SER A 24 -25.55 1.70 3.09
N VAL A 25 -25.94 0.84 4.04
CA VAL A 25 -25.84 1.12 5.47
C VAL A 25 -24.37 1.22 5.87
N HIS A 26 -24.04 2.19 6.72
CA HIS A 26 -22.68 2.42 7.21
C HIS A 26 -22.06 1.13 7.78
N GLY A 27 -20.84 0.79 7.33
CA GLY A 27 -20.10 -0.36 7.83
C GLY A 27 -20.58 -1.73 7.36
N THR A 28 -21.52 -1.80 6.40
CA THR A 28 -22.02 -3.07 5.83
C THR A 28 -21.40 -3.44 4.49
N GLN A 29 -20.78 -2.47 3.82
CA GLN A 29 -20.12 -2.66 2.52
C GLN A 29 -18.78 -1.92 2.48
N ARG A 30 -17.74 -2.60 2.02
CA ARG A 30 -16.46 -2.01 1.62
C ARG A 30 -16.50 -1.69 0.13
N CYS A 31 -16.33 -0.41 -0.19
CA CYS A 31 -16.10 0.08 -1.55
C CYS A 31 -14.77 0.85 -1.56
N TYR A 32 -13.77 0.38 -2.29
CA TYR A 32 -12.50 1.11 -2.37
C TYR A 32 -12.72 2.52 -2.97
N SER A 33 -12.27 3.55 -2.26
CA SER A 33 -12.59 4.95 -2.54
C SER A 33 -11.45 5.88 -2.15
N ASN A 34 -10.80 6.48 -3.15
CA ASN A 34 -9.84 7.55 -2.95
C ASN A 34 -10.47 8.80 -2.32
N PRO A 35 -11.70 9.25 -2.69
CA PRO A 35 -12.38 10.31 -1.95
C PRO A 35 -12.54 10.03 -0.44
N SER A 36 -12.81 8.77 -0.08
CA SER A 36 -12.96 8.38 1.34
C SER A 36 -11.62 8.44 2.09
N LEU A 37 -10.55 7.94 1.48
CA LEU A 37 -9.20 7.98 2.06
C LEU A 37 -8.66 9.42 2.10
N GLY A 38 -8.94 10.19 1.06
CA GLY A 38 -8.63 11.61 0.94
C GLY A 38 -9.21 12.43 2.06
N LEU A 39 -10.53 12.33 2.25
CA LEU A 39 -11.23 13.00 3.35
C LEU A 39 -10.70 12.56 4.72
N PHE A 40 -10.38 11.27 4.90
CA PHE A 40 -9.77 10.78 6.14
C PHE A 40 -8.42 11.45 6.43
N GLY A 41 -7.54 11.56 5.43
CA GLY A 41 -6.25 12.24 5.56
C GLY A 41 -6.38 13.74 5.84
N ASP A 42 -7.26 14.43 5.12
CA ASP A 42 -7.55 15.86 5.31
C ASP A 42 -8.08 16.14 6.72
N LEU A 43 -9.07 15.38 7.18
CA LEU A 43 -9.61 15.54 8.54
C LEU A 43 -8.58 15.24 9.63
N ALA A 44 -7.71 14.24 9.42
CA ALA A 44 -6.61 13.95 10.35
C ALA A 44 -5.61 15.12 10.43
N ALA A 45 -5.29 15.75 9.30
CA ALA A 45 -4.41 16.92 9.25
C ALA A 45 -5.06 18.16 9.90
N ARG A 46 -6.35 18.40 9.66
CA ARG A 46 -7.13 19.47 10.30
C ARG A 46 -7.23 19.33 11.81
N ALA A 47 -7.35 18.10 12.32
CA ALA A 47 -7.29 17.84 13.77
C ALA A 47 -5.94 18.22 14.40
N ARG A 48 -4.89 18.36 13.58
CA ARG A 48 -3.57 18.87 13.96
C ARG A 48 -3.35 20.33 13.60
N GLN A 49 -4.36 20.99 13.01
CA GLN A 49 -4.31 22.38 12.55
C GLN A 49 -3.13 22.65 11.60
N GLN A 50 -2.78 21.66 10.77
CA GLN A 50 -1.67 21.73 9.81
C GLN A 50 -2.13 21.23 8.44
N PRO A 51 -1.60 21.75 7.33
CA PRO A 51 -1.79 21.16 6.01
C PRO A 51 -1.25 19.72 5.98
N PHE A 52 -1.95 18.81 5.29
CA PHE A 52 -1.53 17.41 5.16
C PHE A 52 -0.10 17.31 4.61
N ALA A 53 0.22 18.12 3.60
CA ALA A 53 1.53 18.11 2.97
C ALA A 53 2.67 18.47 3.93
N GLU A 54 2.47 19.45 4.81
CA GLU A 54 3.46 19.87 5.81
C GLU A 54 3.60 18.81 6.90
N LEU A 55 2.48 18.30 7.43
CA LEU A 55 2.48 17.25 8.44
C LEU A 55 3.25 16.01 7.98
N MET A 56 3.08 15.63 6.72
CA MET A 56 3.80 14.51 6.13
C MET A 56 5.28 14.82 5.89
N SER A 57 5.58 15.90 5.16
CA SER A 57 6.94 16.19 4.69
C SER A 57 7.89 16.70 5.77
N GLN A 58 7.39 17.45 6.74
CA GLN A 58 8.18 18.03 7.84
C GLN A 58 8.03 17.24 9.14
N GLY A 59 6.95 16.48 9.28
CA GLY A 59 6.65 15.70 10.48
C GLY A 59 6.92 14.20 10.32
N LEU A 60 5.98 13.50 9.68
CA LEU A 60 5.93 12.03 9.69
C LEU A 60 7.11 11.37 8.97
N LEU A 61 7.41 11.80 7.74
CA LEU A 61 8.44 11.18 6.91
C LEU A 61 9.85 11.34 7.51
N PRO A 62 10.26 12.53 8.02
CA PRO A 62 11.54 12.69 8.71
C PRO A 62 11.68 11.82 9.98
N GLN A 63 10.63 11.72 10.80
CA GLN A 63 10.66 10.89 12.02
C GLN A 63 10.82 9.39 11.71
N MET A 64 10.38 8.94 10.53
CA MET A 64 10.61 7.59 10.04
C MET A 64 11.97 7.45 9.31
N GLY A 65 12.72 8.53 9.13
CA GLY A 65 14.00 8.55 8.39
C GLY A 65 13.82 8.24 6.90
N LEU A 66 12.71 8.65 6.31
CA LEU A 66 12.39 8.46 4.88
C LEU A 66 12.85 9.69 4.08
N GLN A 67 14.11 9.68 3.64
CA GLN A 67 14.79 10.83 3.02
C GLN A 67 14.51 10.98 1.51
N HIS A 68 14.00 9.92 0.88
CA HIS A 68 13.70 9.83 -0.55
C HIS A 68 12.23 9.44 -0.78
N THR A 69 11.34 10.06 -0.01
CA THR A 69 9.88 9.89 -0.06
C THR A 69 9.20 11.25 -0.12
N TYR A 70 8.35 11.47 -1.12
CA TYR A 70 7.80 12.80 -1.45
C TYR A 70 6.33 12.72 -1.85
N LEU A 71 5.51 13.68 -1.41
CA LEU A 71 4.08 13.74 -1.76
C LEU A 71 3.83 14.24 -3.18
N HIS A 72 4.60 15.21 -3.66
CA HIS A 72 4.39 15.81 -4.98
C HIS A 72 5.70 15.88 -5.78
N VAL A 73 5.60 15.85 -7.11
CA VAL A 73 6.77 16.00 -8.00
C VAL A 73 7.40 17.37 -7.82
N LEU A 74 6.58 18.40 -7.58
CA LEU A 74 7.04 19.75 -7.24
C LEU A 74 7.80 19.79 -5.90
N HIS A 75 7.61 18.81 -5.03
CA HIS A 75 8.36 18.66 -3.79
C HIS A 75 9.55 17.71 -3.91
N VAL A 76 9.81 17.14 -5.11
CA VAL A 76 11.06 16.42 -5.37
C VAL A 76 12.14 17.48 -5.58
N PRO A 77 13.15 17.56 -4.69
CA PRO A 77 14.23 18.52 -4.81
C PRO A 77 14.92 18.42 -6.19
N ALA A 78 15.42 19.53 -6.73
CA ALA A 78 16.00 19.56 -8.08
C ALA A 78 17.08 18.48 -8.30
N ASN A 79 17.89 18.20 -7.27
CA ASN A 79 18.91 17.14 -7.29
C ASN A 79 18.34 15.70 -7.24
N ALA A 80 17.07 15.52 -6.90
CA ALA A 80 16.37 14.23 -6.90
C ALA A 80 15.44 14.06 -8.11
N GLN A 81 15.15 15.11 -8.89
CA GLN A 81 14.27 15.02 -10.06
C GLN A 81 14.79 14.04 -11.12
N GLY A 82 16.13 13.95 -11.29
CA GLY A 82 16.76 12.97 -12.18
C GLY A 82 16.59 11.50 -11.74
N LEU A 83 16.23 11.25 -10.48
CA LEU A 83 15.94 9.92 -9.96
C LEU A 83 14.47 9.53 -10.13
N TYR A 84 13.60 10.46 -10.54
CA TYR A 84 12.20 10.17 -10.74
C TYR A 84 11.96 9.52 -12.11
N ALA A 85 11.81 8.20 -12.08
CA ALA A 85 11.58 7.38 -13.26
C ALA A 85 10.44 7.92 -14.16
N GLN A 86 10.54 7.67 -15.46
CA GLN A 86 9.46 7.88 -16.41
C GLN A 86 8.48 6.71 -16.33
N GLY A 87 7.20 6.98 -16.03
CA GLY A 87 6.13 5.99 -16.10
C GLY A 87 5.63 5.82 -17.52
N TYR A 88 5.08 4.65 -17.83
CA TYR A 88 4.52 4.35 -19.15
C TYR A 88 3.14 3.73 -19.04
N ASP A 89 2.19 4.27 -19.81
CA ASP A 89 0.83 3.75 -19.88
C ASP A 89 0.73 2.44 -20.70
N ALA A 90 -0.49 1.92 -20.85
CA ALA A 90 -0.74 0.69 -21.60
C ALA A 90 -0.38 0.80 -23.09
N GLN A 91 -0.36 2.01 -23.65
CA GLN A 91 0.04 2.31 -25.03
C GLN A 91 1.53 2.67 -25.14
N ASN A 92 2.32 2.42 -24.09
CA ASN A 92 3.75 2.72 -24.03
C ASN A 92 4.08 4.22 -24.14
N ARG A 93 3.12 5.10 -23.82
CA ARG A 93 3.34 6.56 -23.82
C ARG A 93 3.87 7.01 -22.46
N PRO A 94 4.80 7.98 -22.42
CA PRO A 94 5.30 8.52 -21.17
C PRO A 94 4.17 9.25 -20.42
N VAL A 95 3.96 8.88 -19.16
CA VAL A 95 2.96 9.52 -18.28
C VAL A 95 3.52 9.69 -16.86
N ARG A 96 3.09 10.76 -16.18
CA ARG A 96 3.29 10.97 -14.75
C ARG A 96 1.93 11.17 -14.09
N VAL A 97 1.88 10.99 -12.77
CA VAL A 97 0.65 11.27 -12.01
C VAL A 97 0.29 12.74 -12.14
N ASN A 98 -0.98 13.01 -12.46
CA ASN A 98 -1.51 14.37 -12.51
C ASN A 98 -1.94 14.83 -11.11
N PRO A 99 -1.86 16.14 -10.82
CA PRO A 99 -2.52 16.71 -9.65
C PRO A 99 -4.04 16.47 -9.68
N GLY A 100 -4.66 16.48 -8.50
CA GLY A 100 -6.11 16.40 -8.36
C GLY A 100 -6.55 16.45 -6.90
N PRO A 101 -7.85 16.63 -6.63
CA PRO A 101 -8.36 16.70 -5.27
C PRO A 101 -8.02 15.44 -4.47
N TYR A 102 -7.46 15.65 -3.29
CA TYR A 102 -6.96 14.60 -2.39
C TYR A 102 -5.93 13.62 -2.99
N ALA A 103 -5.19 14.06 -4.02
CA ALA A 103 -4.15 13.22 -4.62
C ALA A 103 -3.06 12.86 -3.60
N ASP A 104 -2.59 13.81 -2.80
CA ASP A 104 -1.52 13.63 -1.82
C ASP A 104 -1.89 12.56 -0.78
N GLU A 105 -3.12 12.58 -0.29
CA GLU A 105 -3.66 11.67 0.71
C GLU A 105 -3.91 10.27 0.16
N ALA A 106 -4.37 10.15 -1.10
CA ALA A 106 -4.87 8.88 -1.62
C ALA A 106 -3.85 8.10 -2.47
N TYR A 107 -3.02 8.78 -3.27
CA TYR A 107 -2.13 8.13 -4.25
C TYR A 107 -0.87 8.94 -4.61
N GLY A 108 -0.55 9.97 -3.85
CA GLY A 108 0.45 10.97 -4.21
C GLY A 108 1.89 10.54 -3.96
N ILE A 109 2.17 9.66 -3.00
CA ILE A 109 3.55 9.34 -2.61
C ILE A 109 4.39 8.82 -3.79
N LYS A 110 5.57 9.43 -3.97
CA LYS A 110 6.72 8.90 -4.73
C LYS A 110 7.78 8.48 -3.72
N THR A 111 8.34 7.29 -3.88
CA THR A 111 9.39 6.78 -2.98
C THR A 111 10.35 5.88 -3.73
N SER A 112 11.54 5.66 -3.16
CA SER A 112 12.48 4.65 -3.63
C SER A 112 12.20 3.28 -3.01
N ALA A 113 12.70 2.21 -3.64
CA ALA A 113 12.63 0.87 -3.05
C ALA A 113 13.34 0.80 -1.68
N ARG A 114 14.40 1.61 -1.47
CA ARG A 114 15.14 1.68 -0.20
C ARG A 114 14.28 2.25 0.91
N ASP A 115 13.62 3.37 0.66
CA ASP A 115 12.76 4.04 1.64
C ASP A 115 11.50 3.23 1.93
N LEU A 116 10.85 2.69 0.91
CA LEU A 116 9.66 1.86 1.10
C LEU A 116 9.99 0.58 1.89
N LEU A 117 11.16 -0.03 1.65
CA LEU A 117 11.62 -1.15 2.46
C LEU A 117 11.89 -0.73 3.92
N ARG A 118 12.46 0.45 4.14
CA ARG A 118 12.64 1.01 5.49
C ARG A 118 11.28 1.22 6.17
N TYR A 119 10.31 1.81 5.49
CA TYR A 119 8.95 1.99 6.00
C TYR A 119 8.33 0.65 6.42
N VAL A 120 8.39 -0.37 5.57
CA VAL A 120 7.86 -1.71 5.88
C VAL A 120 8.62 -2.36 7.05
N ARG A 121 9.95 -2.21 7.11
CA ARG A 121 10.74 -2.69 8.27
C ARG A 121 10.29 -2.04 9.57
N LEU A 122 10.03 -0.73 9.59
CA LEU A 122 9.53 -0.03 10.78
C LEU A 122 8.15 -0.52 11.21
N HIS A 123 7.32 -1.00 10.27
CA HIS A 123 6.04 -1.64 10.59
C HIS A 123 6.21 -3.06 11.17
N MET A 124 7.23 -3.81 10.77
CA MET A 124 7.57 -5.11 11.38
C MET A 124 8.30 -4.98 12.72
N GLN A 125 9.15 -3.96 12.86
CA GLN A 125 10.02 -3.72 14.02
C GLN A 125 9.75 -2.32 14.61
N PRO A 126 8.55 -2.08 15.16
CA PRO A 126 8.13 -0.73 15.59
C PRO A 126 8.84 -0.27 16.87
N ALA A 127 9.73 -1.09 17.43
CA ALA A 127 10.64 -0.69 18.50
C ALA A 127 11.59 0.44 18.08
N GLU A 128 11.97 0.50 16.79
CA GLU A 128 12.81 1.57 16.23
C GLU A 128 12.08 2.92 16.11
N LEU A 129 10.74 2.94 16.24
CA LEU A 129 9.94 4.15 16.15
C LEU A 129 9.81 4.87 17.50
N PRO A 130 9.69 6.21 17.50
CA PRO A 130 9.25 6.97 18.68
C PRO A 130 7.92 6.45 19.23
N PRO A 131 7.64 6.57 20.55
CA PRO A 131 6.46 5.96 21.17
C PRO A 131 5.13 6.28 20.48
N ALA A 132 4.94 7.53 20.04
CA ALA A 132 3.75 7.95 19.32
C ALA A 132 3.58 7.24 17.97
N LEU A 133 4.67 7.08 17.21
CA LEU A 133 4.66 6.40 15.91
C LEU A 133 4.57 4.89 16.06
N ARG A 134 5.12 4.31 17.13
CA ARG A 134 4.89 2.90 17.49
C ARG A 134 3.40 2.62 17.71
N LYS A 135 2.72 3.50 18.46
CA LYS A 135 1.26 3.42 18.66
C LYS A 135 0.51 3.59 17.34
N ALA A 136 0.90 4.55 16.50
CA ALA A 136 0.30 4.75 15.19
C ALA A 136 0.45 3.51 14.29
N ALA A 137 1.64 2.91 14.22
CA ALA A 137 1.88 1.69 13.46
C ALA A 137 0.97 0.53 13.92
N ALA A 138 0.82 0.33 15.23
CA ALA A 138 -0.09 -0.67 15.78
C ALA A 138 -1.56 -0.40 15.40
N ILE A 139 -2.00 0.86 15.42
CA ILE A 139 -3.34 1.27 14.98
C ILE A 139 -3.55 0.94 13.49
N THR A 140 -2.56 1.20 12.62
CA THR A 140 -2.70 0.88 11.18
C THR A 140 -2.83 -0.62 10.89
N GLN A 141 -2.26 -1.46 11.75
CA GLN A 141 -2.23 -2.92 11.60
C GLN A 141 -3.35 -3.63 12.36
N ALA A 142 -4.14 -2.91 13.16
CA ALA A 142 -5.34 -3.45 13.79
C ALA A 142 -6.39 -3.81 12.74
N GLY A 143 -7.24 -4.80 13.04
CA GLY A 143 -8.33 -5.24 12.19
C GLY A 143 -9.66 -4.64 12.64
N TYR A 144 -10.29 -3.87 11.75
CA TYR A 144 -11.57 -3.19 12.02
C TYR A 144 -12.76 -3.87 11.35
N PHE A 145 -12.55 -4.47 10.19
CA PHE A 145 -13.57 -5.17 9.44
C PHE A 145 -13.01 -6.45 8.82
N GLN A 146 -13.83 -7.49 8.76
CA GLN A 146 -13.60 -8.69 7.96
C GLN A 146 -14.30 -8.54 6.61
N VAL A 147 -13.60 -8.88 5.52
CA VAL A 147 -14.08 -8.84 4.13
C VAL A 147 -13.65 -10.11 3.42
N GLY A 148 -14.54 -11.10 3.37
CA GLY A 148 -14.16 -12.45 2.93
C GLY A 148 -13.01 -12.99 3.78
N ALA A 149 -11.89 -13.35 3.16
CA ALA A 149 -10.68 -13.80 3.85
C ALA A 149 -9.77 -12.66 4.36
N MET A 150 -9.99 -11.42 3.92
CA MET A 150 -9.14 -10.27 4.24
C MET A 150 -9.64 -9.57 5.51
N THR A 151 -8.73 -9.22 6.42
CA THR A 151 -9.00 -8.29 7.52
C THR A 151 -8.50 -6.89 7.15
N GLN A 152 -9.39 -5.90 7.18
CA GLN A 152 -9.11 -4.51 6.81
C GLN A 152 -8.57 -3.73 8.02
N GLY A 153 -7.37 -3.18 7.88
CA GLY A 153 -6.78 -2.18 8.77
C GLY A 153 -6.91 -0.75 8.24
N LEU A 154 -6.16 0.19 8.82
CA LEU A 154 -6.05 1.55 8.27
C LEU A 154 -4.87 1.58 7.28
N GLY A 155 -5.20 1.49 6.00
CA GLY A 155 -4.22 1.32 4.93
C GLY A 155 -3.93 -0.16 4.66
N TRP A 156 -3.32 -0.87 5.61
CA TRP A 156 -2.95 -2.27 5.44
C TRP A 156 -4.15 -3.21 5.31
N GLU A 157 -4.03 -4.18 4.42
CA GLU A 157 -4.92 -5.33 4.28
C GLU A 157 -4.15 -6.58 4.72
N ARG A 158 -4.74 -7.45 5.53
CA ARG A 158 -4.02 -8.62 6.07
C ARG A 158 -4.77 -9.94 5.94
N TYR A 159 -3.99 -11.02 5.88
CA TYR A 159 -4.48 -12.40 5.79
C TYR A 159 -3.74 -13.25 6.85
N PRO A 160 -4.45 -14.06 7.65
CA PRO A 160 -3.80 -14.94 8.62
C PRO A 160 -2.93 -15.97 7.90
N LEU A 161 -1.81 -16.36 8.52
CA LEU A 161 -0.98 -17.46 8.01
C LEU A 161 -1.42 -18.81 8.60
N PRO A 162 -1.28 -19.91 7.84
CA PRO A 162 -0.85 -19.95 6.45
C PRO A 162 -1.96 -19.47 5.49
N VAL A 163 -1.58 -18.83 4.38
CA VAL A 163 -2.51 -18.34 3.34
C VAL A 163 -2.21 -18.99 2.00
N SER A 164 -3.23 -19.27 1.18
CA SER A 164 -3.03 -19.79 -0.18
C SER A 164 -2.73 -18.67 -1.17
N LEU A 165 -2.07 -19.02 -2.28
CA LEU A 165 -1.83 -18.07 -3.37
C LEU A 165 -3.13 -17.54 -3.95
N ASP A 166 -4.11 -18.40 -4.17
CA ASP A 166 -5.39 -18.01 -4.77
C ASP A 166 -6.17 -17.06 -3.85
N THR A 167 -6.14 -17.28 -2.53
CA THR A 167 -6.71 -16.31 -1.57
C THR A 167 -6.05 -14.94 -1.66
N LEU A 168 -4.71 -14.88 -1.79
CA LEU A 168 -4.01 -13.60 -1.95
C LEU A 168 -4.30 -12.94 -3.30
N VAL A 169 -4.39 -13.72 -4.38
CA VAL A 169 -4.73 -13.22 -5.72
C VAL A 169 -6.15 -12.66 -5.72
N ASP A 170 -7.13 -13.39 -5.21
CA ASP A 170 -8.53 -12.95 -5.13
C ASP A 170 -8.67 -11.70 -4.25
N GLY A 171 -7.98 -11.69 -3.12
CA GLY A 171 -7.97 -10.58 -2.16
C GLY A 171 -7.39 -9.28 -2.72
N ASN A 172 -6.59 -9.35 -3.79
CA ASN A 172 -5.97 -8.20 -4.45
C ASN A 172 -6.47 -8.00 -5.89
N GLY A 173 -7.46 -8.80 -6.31
CA GLY A 173 -8.00 -8.82 -7.65
C GLY A 173 -8.96 -7.65 -7.93
N PRO A 174 -9.39 -7.49 -9.20
CA PRO A 174 -10.24 -6.37 -9.61
C PRO A 174 -11.58 -6.33 -8.88
N ARG A 175 -12.16 -7.48 -8.51
CA ARG A 175 -13.43 -7.57 -7.78
C ARG A 175 -13.39 -6.78 -6.46
N LEU A 176 -12.36 -7.03 -5.64
CA LEU A 176 -12.16 -6.38 -4.34
C LEU A 176 -11.95 -4.86 -4.44
N ILE A 177 -11.54 -4.37 -5.61
CA ILE A 177 -11.27 -2.95 -5.87
C ILE A 177 -12.49 -2.24 -6.50
N ARG A 178 -13.22 -2.93 -7.39
CA ARG A 178 -14.26 -2.32 -8.23
C ARG A 178 -15.67 -2.54 -7.73
N GLU A 179 -15.90 -3.60 -6.97
CA GLU A 179 -17.24 -4.02 -6.55
C GLU A 179 -17.42 -3.86 -5.04
N PRO A 180 -18.62 -3.48 -4.58
CA PRO A 180 -18.96 -3.53 -3.15
C PRO A 180 -18.75 -4.92 -2.58
N GLN A 181 -18.08 -5.00 -1.43
CA GLN A 181 -17.86 -6.25 -0.71
C GLN A 181 -18.55 -6.19 0.65
N ALA A 182 -19.29 -7.24 1.01
CA ALA A 182 -19.90 -7.33 2.34
C ALA A 182 -18.82 -7.26 3.42
N THR A 183 -19.10 -6.50 4.49
CA THR A 183 -18.19 -6.34 5.63
C THR A 183 -18.84 -6.84 6.91
N HIS A 184 -18.03 -7.44 7.78
CA HIS A 184 -18.39 -7.71 9.17
C HIS A 184 -17.52 -6.84 10.08
N ARG A 185 -18.14 -5.98 10.89
CA ARG A 185 -17.41 -5.12 11.84
C ARG A 185 -16.80 -5.99 12.96
N LEU A 186 -15.55 -5.72 13.29
CA LEU A 186 -14.84 -6.34 14.41
C LEU A 186 -14.96 -5.39 15.61
N ASP A 187 -15.72 -5.79 16.62
CA ASP A 187 -15.93 -5.01 17.85
C ASP A 187 -15.79 -5.93 19.08
N PRO A 188 -14.69 -5.80 19.86
CA PRO A 188 -13.61 -4.83 19.70
C PRO A 188 -12.75 -5.08 18.45
N PRO A 189 -12.02 -4.06 17.94
CA PRO A 189 -11.04 -4.25 16.88
C PRO A 189 -9.99 -5.30 17.26
N LEU A 190 -9.59 -6.12 16.29
CA LEU A 190 -8.53 -7.12 16.51
C LEU A 190 -7.16 -6.43 16.55
N PRO A 191 -6.26 -6.80 17.47
CA PRO A 191 -4.91 -6.24 17.49
C PRO A 191 -4.11 -6.65 16.25
N ALA A 192 -3.00 -5.94 16.02
CA ALA A 192 -1.97 -6.39 15.09
C ALA A 192 -1.46 -7.78 15.52
N VAL A 193 -1.31 -8.70 14.57
CA VAL A 193 -0.80 -10.06 14.81
C VAL A 193 0.48 -10.29 14.01
N PRO A 194 1.47 -11.01 14.55
CA PRO A 194 2.73 -11.24 13.85
C PRO A 194 2.61 -12.30 12.75
N ASP A 195 1.72 -13.28 12.92
CA ASP A 195 1.50 -14.41 11.99
C ASP A 195 0.46 -14.06 10.90
N ALA A 196 0.75 -13.00 10.14
CA ALA A 196 -0.12 -12.56 9.04
C ALA A 196 0.69 -12.00 7.87
N TRP A 197 0.17 -12.22 6.66
CA TRP A 197 0.59 -11.53 5.45
C TRP A 197 -0.09 -10.16 5.41
N TYR A 198 0.65 -9.09 5.67
CA TYR A 198 0.19 -7.72 5.46
C TYR A 198 0.60 -7.25 4.08
N ASN A 199 -0.29 -6.57 3.36
CA ASN A 199 0.06 -6.07 2.05
C ASN A 199 -0.70 -4.82 1.61
N LYS A 200 -0.20 -4.24 0.52
CA LYS A 200 -0.89 -3.21 -0.25
C LYS A 200 -0.46 -3.19 -1.71
N THR A 201 -1.43 -3.12 -2.61
CA THR A 201 -1.23 -2.72 -4.02
C THR A 201 -1.42 -1.22 -4.20
N GLY A 202 -0.67 -0.62 -5.13
CA GLY A 202 -0.89 0.77 -5.58
C GLY A 202 -0.57 0.93 -7.06
N SER A 203 -1.30 1.78 -7.76
CA SER A 203 -1.08 2.04 -9.19
C SER A 203 -1.41 3.48 -9.55
N THR A 204 -0.70 4.01 -10.54
CA THR A 204 -1.08 5.23 -11.28
C THR A 204 -1.19 4.89 -12.76
N GLY A 205 -1.42 5.89 -13.63
CA GLY A 205 -1.51 5.67 -15.07
C GLY A 205 -0.27 5.00 -15.68
N GLY A 206 0.92 5.20 -15.08
CA GLY A 206 2.19 4.69 -15.61
C GLY A 206 3.03 3.90 -14.62
N PHE A 207 2.51 3.55 -13.44
CA PHE A 207 3.28 2.86 -12.40
C PHE A 207 2.47 1.78 -11.71
N GLY A 208 3.17 0.76 -11.25
CA GLY A 208 2.66 -0.33 -10.44
C GLY A 208 3.54 -0.59 -9.24
N ALA A 209 2.93 -0.68 -8.07
CA ALA A 209 3.59 -0.94 -6.80
C ALA A 209 2.90 -2.08 -6.04
N TYR A 210 3.70 -2.81 -5.27
CA TYR A 210 3.24 -3.79 -4.29
C TYR A 210 4.21 -3.83 -3.11
N ALA A 211 3.66 -3.84 -1.90
CA ALA A 211 4.41 -4.07 -0.68
C ALA A 211 3.73 -5.19 0.10
N ALA A 212 4.52 -6.13 0.62
CA ALA A 212 4.04 -7.13 1.55
C ALA A 212 5.09 -7.47 2.61
N PHE A 213 4.63 -7.91 3.78
CA PHE A 213 5.50 -8.34 4.86
C PHE A 213 4.80 -9.29 5.84
N ILE A 214 5.63 -10.06 6.54
CA ILE A 214 5.22 -11.00 7.59
C ILE A 214 6.07 -10.71 8.83
N PRO A 215 5.51 -10.07 9.87
CA PRO A 215 6.27 -9.68 11.05
C PRO A 215 6.94 -10.86 11.76
N ALA A 216 6.25 -12.00 11.92
CA ALA A 216 6.78 -13.19 12.60
C ALA A 216 8.03 -13.78 11.92
N GLU A 217 8.13 -13.63 10.61
CA GLU A 217 9.25 -14.16 9.83
C GLU A 217 10.33 -13.11 9.55
N GLY A 218 10.08 -11.84 9.87
CA GLY A 218 10.99 -10.74 9.54
C GLY A 218 11.19 -10.56 8.03
N LYS A 219 10.25 -11.03 7.20
CA LYS A 219 10.32 -11.01 5.74
C LYS A 219 9.48 -9.89 5.16
N ALA A 220 10.03 -9.20 4.17
CA ALA A 220 9.34 -8.16 3.41
C ALA A 220 9.73 -8.21 1.93
N ILE A 221 8.80 -7.80 1.08
CA ILE A 221 9.01 -7.66 -0.36
C ILE A 221 8.38 -6.38 -0.87
N ILE A 222 9.15 -5.64 -1.65
CA ILE A 222 8.74 -4.42 -2.32
C ILE A 222 8.94 -4.60 -3.83
N LEU A 223 7.88 -4.38 -4.59
CA LEU A 223 7.89 -4.35 -6.05
C LEU A 223 7.51 -2.96 -6.52
N LEU A 224 8.40 -2.28 -7.24
CA LEU A 224 8.12 -0.99 -7.88
C LEU A 224 8.44 -1.10 -9.37
N ALA A 225 7.49 -0.76 -10.22
CA ALA A 225 7.66 -0.74 -11.66
C ALA A 225 7.09 0.54 -12.27
N ASN A 226 7.73 1.02 -13.34
CA ASN A 226 7.27 2.13 -14.15
C ASN A 226 6.28 1.70 -15.25
N ARG A 227 5.43 0.73 -14.89
CA ARG A 227 4.27 0.29 -15.66
C ARG A 227 3.17 -0.19 -14.72
N ASN A 228 1.93 0.15 -15.01
CA ASN A 228 0.78 -0.41 -14.33
C ASN A 228 0.43 -1.81 -14.89
N TYR A 229 1.15 -2.84 -14.45
CA TYR A 229 0.89 -4.23 -14.80
C TYR A 229 -0.09 -4.90 -13.80
N PRO A 230 -0.74 -6.03 -14.13
CA PRO A 230 -1.80 -6.62 -13.31
C PRO A 230 -1.40 -6.92 -11.86
N ASN A 231 -2.31 -6.66 -10.91
CA ASN A 231 -2.10 -6.95 -9.48
C ASN A 231 -1.78 -8.42 -9.23
N GLU A 232 -2.46 -9.33 -9.93
CA GLU A 232 -2.28 -10.78 -9.81
C GLU A 232 -0.82 -11.17 -10.07
N ALA A 233 -0.18 -10.58 -11.09
CA ALA A 233 1.22 -10.80 -11.40
C ALA A 233 2.14 -10.29 -10.27
N ARG A 234 1.80 -9.16 -9.62
CA ARG A 234 2.53 -8.62 -8.46
C ARG A 234 2.48 -9.59 -7.29
N VAL A 235 1.29 -10.09 -6.96
CA VAL A 235 1.07 -11.03 -5.86
C VAL A 235 1.80 -12.34 -6.12
N ARG A 236 1.63 -12.93 -7.32
CA ARG A 236 2.32 -14.17 -7.71
C ARG A 236 3.84 -14.02 -7.62
N ALA A 237 4.40 -12.94 -8.17
CA ALA A 237 5.82 -12.67 -8.05
C ALA A 237 6.27 -12.55 -6.57
N ALA A 238 5.53 -11.80 -5.75
CA ALA A 238 5.87 -11.59 -4.35
C ALA A 238 5.87 -12.88 -3.53
N THR A 239 4.87 -13.73 -3.72
CA THR A 239 4.76 -15.01 -3.01
C THR A 239 5.83 -16.02 -3.43
N GLY A 240 6.31 -15.97 -4.67
CA GLY A 240 7.42 -16.79 -5.14
C GLY A 240 8.74 -16.54 -4.38
N PHE A 241 8.95 -15.31 -3.89
CA PHE A 241 10.13 -14.94 -3.09
C PHE A 241 9.94 -15.11 -1.58
N CYS A 242 8.70 -15.14 -1.10
CA CYS A 242 8.36 -15.26 0.30
C CYS A 242 7.38 -16.44 0.49
N PRO A 243 7.85 -17.70 0.43
CA PRO A 243 7.00 -18.87 0.53
C PRO A 243 6.56 -19.09 1.98
N ALA A 244 5.70 -18.22 2.48
CA ALA A 244 4.91 -18.41 3.70
C ALA A 244 3.53 -19.03 3.40
N LEU A 245 3.40 -19.60 2.20
CA LEU A 245 2.14 -20.14 1.70
C LEU A 245 1.85 -21.52 2.29
N ALA A 246 0.57 -21.81 2.50
CA ALA A 246 0.13 -23.18 2.74
C ALA A 246 0.56 -24.04 1.54
N SER A 247 1.37 -25.08 1.76
CA SER A 247 1.71 -26.01 0.68
C SER A 247 0.45 -26.75 0.24
N GLU A 248 -0.06 -26.50 -0.97
CA GLU A 248 -0.75 -27.56 -1.67
C GLU A 248 0.32 -28.59 -2.05
N ARG A 249 0.31 -29.74 -1.37
CA ARG A 249 1.13 -30.88 -1.78
C ARG A 249 0.60 -31.37 -3.12
N HIS A 250 1.22 -30.93 -4.21
CA HIS A 250 1.19 -31.61 -5.50
C HIS A 250 2.64 -31.94 -5.90
N PRO A 251 2.89 -33.14 -6.45
CA PRO A 251 4.23 -33.68 -6.63
C PRO A 251 5.07 -32.81 -7.56
N ARG A 252 6.31 -32.52 -7.14
CA ARG A 252 7.29 -31.70 -7.84
C ARG A 252 7.68 -32.36 -9.17
N GLU A 253 7.26 -31.78 -10.29
CA GLU A 253 8.06 -31.89 -11.53
C GLU A 253 9.14 -30.80 -11.52
N ARG A 254 10.39 -31.22 -11.72
CA ARG A 254 11.55 -30.34 -11.83
C ARG A 254 11.41 -29.52 -13.11
N ILE A 255 11.18 -28.22 -12.98
CA ILE A 255 11.46 -27.27 -14.06
C ILE A 255 12.90 -26.80 -13.88
N VAL A 256 13.75 -27.24 -14.80
CA VAL A 256 15.14 -26.78 -14.97
C VAL A 256 15.09 -25.31 -15.43
N GLY A 257 15.95 -24.49 -14.82
CA GLY A 257 15.95 -23.03 -14.97
C GLY A 257 16.03 -22.53 -16.42
N GLN A 258 15.25 -21.49 -16.70
CA GLN A 258 15.50 -20.56 -17.79
C GLN A 258 15.65 -19.16 -17.21
N ASP A 259 16.80 -18.55 -17.48
CA ASP A 259 17.05 -17.13 -17.25
C ASP A 259 16.12 -16.31 -18.15
N VAL A 260 15.13 -15.67 -17.54
CA VAL A 260 14.30 -14.67 -18.24
C VAL A 260 14.68 -13.29 -17.74
N VAL A 261 15.56 -12.63 -18.49
CA VAL A 261 15.88 -11.21 -18.32
C VAL A 261 14.68 -10.38 -18.79
N HIS A 262 13.82 -9.94 -17.87
CA HIS A 262 12.90 -8.83 -18.13
C HIS A 262 13.57 -7.51 -17.75
N LYS A 263 14.07 -6.79 -18.76
CA LYS A 263 14.47 -5.39 -18.64
C LYS A 263 13.30 -4.60 -18.02
N ASN A 264 13.60 -3.80 -16.98
CA ASN A 264 12.73 -2.79 -16.32
C ASN A 264 12.03 -3.16 -15.00
N ILE A 265 12.49 -4.17 -14.26
CA ILE A 265 11.99 -4.39 -12.89
C ILE A 265 13.16 -4.41 -11.90
N HIS A 266 13.14 -3.47 -10.93
CA HIS A 266 14.08 -3.46 -9.81
C HIS A 266 13.46 -4.22 -8.63
N TYR A 267 14.10 -5.31 -8.23
CA TYR A 267 13.72 -6.10 -7.06
C TYR A 267 14.71 -5.86 -5.92
N LYS A 268 14.22 -5.86 -4.68
CA LYS A 268 15.08 -5.94 -3.48
C LYS A 268 14.41 -6.83 -2.44
N THR A 269 15.01 -7.99 -2.20
CA THR A 269 14.70 -8.90 -1.09
C THR A 269 15.77 -8.75 -0.03
N VAL A 270 15.41 -8.84 1.25
CA VAL A 270 16.38 -8.90 2.36
C VAL A 270 15.88 -9.93 3.36
N ASP A 271 16.66 -10.98 3.57
CA ASP A 271 16.56 -11.83 4.75
C ASP A 271 17.20 -11.06 5.92
N ALA A 272 16.44 -10.79 6.97
CA ALA A 272 16.99 -10.24 8.20
C ALA A 272 17.79 -11.33 8.94
N VAL A 273 19.02 -11.59 8.50
CA VAL A 273 19.92 -12.55 9.15
C VAL A 273 20.26 -12.06 10.56
N HIS A 274 19.81 -12.83 11.56
CA HIS A 274 20.30 -12.76 12.93
C HIS A 274 21.84 -12.89 12.93
N ARG A 275 22.55 -11.86 13.37
CA ARG A 275 23.90 -12.03 13.90
C ARG A 275 23.77 -12.31 15.39
N PRO A 276 24.28 -13.45 15.91
CA PRO A 276 24.41 -13.61 17.35
C PRO A 276 25.46 -12.62 17.86
N CYS A 277 25.12 -11.89 18.92
CA CYS A 277 26.12 -11.21 19.74
C CYS A 277 27.09 -12.25 20.30
N ALA A 278 28.37 -11.88 20.31
CA ALA A 278 29.42 -12.57 21.06
C ALA A 278 29.10 -12.64 22.56
#